data_AF-A0A344A0X8-F1
#
_entry.id   AF-A0A344A0X8-F1
#
_cell.length_a   1.000
_cell.length_b   1.000
_cell.length_c   1.000
_cell.angle_alpha   90.00
_cell.angle_beta   90.00
_cell.angle_gamma   90.00
#
_symmetry.space_group_name_H-M   'P 1'
#
loop_
_entity.id
_entity.type
_entity.pdbx_description
1 polymer ?
#
loop_
_entity_poly.entity_id
_entity_poly.type
_entity_poly.pdbx_seq_one_letter_code
_entity_poly.pdbx_strand_id
1 'polypeptide(L)'
;MILLIYISMMIMFISNIMMFLSIILSKKSFKDREKSSPFECGFDPKSMARIPFSLHFFLITVIFLIFDVEIALIFPIILTFKMVNFIYWTKISMFFFIILLLGLYHEWNQNMLTWTN
;
A
#
# COMPACT_ATOMS: atom_id res chain seq x y z
N MET A 1 24.38 -6.11 -0.93
CA MET A 1 23.70 -7.42 -1.08
C MET A 1 23.83 -8.28 0.16
N ILE A 2 25.05 -8.56 0.64
CA ILE A 2 25.29 -9.35 1.86
C ILE A 2 24.63 -8.73 3.11
N LEU A 3 24.70 -7.41 3.27
CA LEU A 3 24.02 -6.70 4.38
C LEU A 3 22.50 -6.90 4.38
N LEU A 4 21.86 -6.85 3.21
CA LEU A 4 20.41 -7.07 3.07
C LEU A 4 20.02 -8.49 3.48
N ILE A 5 20.84 -9.48 3.12
CA ILE A 5 20.65 -10.88 3.51
C ILE A 5 20.73 -11.00 5.03
N TYR A 6 21.76 -10.42 5.67
CA TYR A 6 21.87 -10.45 7.13
C TYR A 6 20.68 -9.82 7.84
N ILE A 7 20.21 -8.65 7.38
CA ILE A 7 19.06 -7.97 7.97
C ILE A 7 17.80 -8.83 7.83
N SER A 8 17.56 -9.40 6.64
CA SER A 8 16.38 -10.27 6.41
C SER A 8 16.39 -11.52 7.29
N MET A 9 17.56 -12.15 7.46
CA MET A 9 17.72 -13.32 8.33
C MET A 9 17.48 -12.99 9.80
N MET A 10 17.96 -11.83 10.27
CA MET A 10 17.73 -11.39 11.65
C MET A 10 16.25 -11.16 11.93
N ILE A 11 15.51 -10.51 11.01
CA ILE A 11 14.08 -10.26 11.18
C ILE A 11 13.28 -11.56 11.22
N MET A 12 13.59 -12.50 10.32
CA MET A 12 12.96 -13.83 10.29
C MET A 12 13.26 -14.63 11.57
N PHE A 13 14.48 -14.54 12.10
CA PHE A 13 14.86 -15.25 13.32
C PHE A 13 14.10 -14.71 14.54
N ILE A 14 14.04 -13.38 14.69
CA ILE A 14 13.36 -12.72 15.81
C ILE A 14 11.85 -12.99 15.78
N SER A 15 11.21 -12.85 14.61
CA SER A 15 9.77 -13.09 14.48
C SER A 15 9.39 -14.54 14.81
N ASN A 16 10.18 -15.51 14.35
CA ASN A 16 9.95 -16.91 14.68
C ASN A 16 10.14 -17.20 16.17
N ILE A 17 11.20 -16.67 16.81
CA ILE A 17 11.40 -16.84 18.26
C ILE A 17 10.21 -16.29 19.05
N MET A 18 9.74 -15.08 18.70
CA MET A 18 8.58 -14.47 19.37
C MET A 18 7.32 -15.32 19.17
N MET A 19 7.11 -15.86 17.98
CA MET A 19 5.99 -16.75 17.70
C MET A 19 6.08 -18.06 18.51
N PHE A 20 7.25 -18.71 18.55
CA PHE A 20 7.46 -19.93 19.34
C PHE A 20 7.24 -19.71 20.83
N LEU A 21 7.82 -18.64 21.39
CA LEU A 21 7.60 -18.27 22.80
C LEU A 21 6.12 -18.02 23.08
N SER A 22 5.40 -17.34 22.19
CA SER A 22 3.97 -17.09 22.37
C SER A 22 3.15 -18.38 22.41
N ILE A 23 3.50 -19.39 21.61
CA ILE A 23 2.80 -20.67 21.57
C ILE A 23 3.08 -21.46 22.86
N ILE A 24 4.35 -21.54 23.29
CA ILE A 24 4.77 -22.29 24.48
C ILE A 24 4.17 -21.68 25.76
N LEU A 25 4.17 -20.35 25.88
CA LEU A 25 3.63 -19.66 27.05
C LEU A 25 2.09 -19.63 27.06
N SER A 26 1.44 -19.76 25.89
CA SER A 26 -0.01 -19.66 25.82
C SER A 26 -0.71 -20.87 26.45
N LYS A 27 -1.51 -20.61 27.49
CA LYS A 27 -2.43 -21.60 28.06
C LYS A 27 -3.72 -21.67 27.23
N LYS A 28 -3.62 -22.16 25.99
CA LYS A 28 -4.80 -22.33 25.10
C LYS A 28 -5.42 -23.72 25.30
N SER A 29 -6.73 -23.75 25.52
CA SER A 29 -7.56 -24.95 25.31
C SER A 29 -7.56 -25.31 23.83
N PHE A 30 -7.33 -26.59 23.51
CA PHE A 30 -7.11 -27.04 22.13
C PHE A 30 -8.38 -27.05 21.26
N LYS A 31 -9.59 -27.12 21.84
CA LYS A 31 -10.86 -27.26 21.12
C LYS A 31 -12.06 -26.66 21.87
N ASP A 32 -12.13 -25.34 22.02
CA ASP A 32 -13.34 -24.67 22.50
C ASP A 32 -14.14 -24.11 21.32
N ARG A 33 -15.43 -24.50 21.21
CA ARG A 33 -16.34 -24.01 20.15
C ARG A 33 -16.44 -22.48 20.15
N GLU A 34 -16.54 -21.89 21.33
CA GLU A 34 -16.67 -20.43 21.51
C GLU A 34 -15.38 -19.66 21.22
N LYS A 35 -14.22 -20.32 21.17
CA LYS A 35 -12.99 -19.71 20.61
C LYS A 35 -12.93 -19.79 19.09
N SER A 36 -13.60 -20.79 18.52
CA SER A 36 -13.66 -20.98 17.06
C SER A 36 -14.83 -20.25 16.40
N SER A 37 -15.75 -19.67 17.17
CA SER A 37 -16.83 -18.85 16.65
C SER A 37 -16.33 -17.44 16.28
N PRO A 38 -16.92 -16.81 15.25
CA PRO A 38 -16.60 -15.44 14.88
C PRO A 38 -17.04 -14.47 15.99
N PHE A 39 -16.19 -13.48 16.28
CA PHE A 39 -16.45 -12.49 17.33
C PHE A 39 -17.08 -11.23 16.74
N GLU A 40 -18.38 -11.00 16.98
CA GLU A 40 -19.09 -9.74 16.67
C GLU A 40 -19.51 -9.05 17.97
N CYS A 41 -18.52 -8.60 18.76
CA CYS A 41 -18.72 -7.96 20.07
C CYS A 41 -19.52 -8.80 21.08
N GLY A 42 -19.35 -10.13 21.04
CA GLY A 42 -20.05 -11.07 21.93
C GLY A 42 -21.45 -11.50 21.44
N PHE A 43 -21.84 -11.07 20.24
CA PHE A 43 -23.05 -11.53 19.57
C PHE A 43 -22.71 -12.49 18.43
N ASP A 44 -23.68 -13.34 18.08
CA ASP A 44 -23.63 -14.14 16.86
C ASP A 44 -23.63 -13.22 15.63
N PRO A 45 -22.88 -13.58 14.58
CA PRO A 45 -22.70 -12.70 13.45
C PRO A 45 -24.03 -12.45 12.72
N LYS A 46 -24.40 -11.18 12.55
CA LYS A 46 -25.66 -10.82 11.88
C LYS A 46 -25.58 -10.95 10.36
N SER A 47 -24.37 -10.87 9.82
CA SER A 47 -24.12 -10.90 8.37
C SER A 47 -22.88 -11.72 8.05
N MET A 48 -22.77 -12.14 6.79
CA MET A 48 -21.56 -12.78 6.29
C MET A 48 -20.40 -11.77 6.30
N ALA A 49 -19.19 -12.22 6.64
CA ALA A 49 -17.98 -11.39 6.59
C ALA A 49 -17.66 -10.86 5.18
N ARG A 50 -18.22 -11.47 4.12
CA ARG A 50 -18.10 -11.00 2.74
C ARG A 50 -19.25 -10.06 2.41
N ILE A 51 -19.00 -8.77 2.59
CA ILE A 51 -19.92 -7.68 2.27
C ILE A 51 -19.57 -7.16 0.87
N PRO A 52 -20.55 -6.70 0.06
CA PRO A 52 -20.25 -6.01 -1.19
C PRO A 52 -19.28 -4.85 -0.95
N PHE A 53 -18.24 -4.80 -1.77
CA PHE A 53 -17.19 -3.78 -1.66
C PHE A 53 -17.62 -2.48 -2.33
N SER A 54 -17.27 -1.34 -1.73
CA SER A 54 -17.57 -0.04 -2.33
C SER A 54 -16.65 0.23 -3.53
N LEU A 55 -17.24 0.62 -4.66
CA LEU A 55 -16.48 0.99 -5.87
C LEU A 55 -15.56 2.19 -5.64
N HIS A 56 -15.88 3.06 -4.67
CA HIS A 56 -15.07 4.24 -4.37
C HIS A 56 -13.65 3.88 -3.89
N PHE A 57 -13.52 2.95 -2.94
CA PHE A 57 -12.20 2.46 -2.52
C PHE A 57 -11.45 1.75 -3.65
N PHE A 58 -12.16 1.09 -4.57
CA PHE A 58 -11.52 0.46 -5.73
C PHE A 58 -10.89 1.52 -6.65
N LEU A 59 -11.62 2.59 -6.96
CA LEU A 59 -11.12 3.68 -7.79
C LEU A 59 -9.88 4.34 -7.18
N ILE A 60 -9.89 4.59 -5.86
CA ILE A 60 -8.72 5.14 -5.15
C ILE A 60 -7.50 4.22 -5.31
N THR A 61 -7.67 2.90 -5.21
CA THR A 61 -6.54 1.95 -5.41
C THR A 61 -5.99 1.95 -6.83
N VAL A 62 -6.85 2.13 -7.84
CA VAL A 62 -6.41 2.23 -9.25
C VAL A 62 -5.63 3.52 -9.47
N ILE A 63 -6.14 4.64 -8.95
CA ILE A 63 -5.47 5.95 -9.02
C ILE A 63 -4.10 5.88 -8.34
N PHE A 64 -4.01 5.26 -7.16
CA PHE A 64 -2.74 5.06 -6.47
C PHE A 64 -1.71 4.28 -7.31
N LEU A 65 -2.15 3.22 -8.01
CA LEU A 65 -1.28 2.43 -8.88
C LEU A 65 -0.73 3.27 -10.04
N ILE A 66 -1.57 4.08 -10.67
CA ILE A 66 -1.15 4.97 -11.76
C ILE A 66 -0.13 5.99 -11.24
N PHE A 67 -0.39 6.64 -10.11
CA PHE A 67 0.56 7.58 -9.50
C PHE A 67 1.89 6.94 -9.12
N ASP A 68 1.91 5.68 -8.69
CA ASP A 68 3.17 4.96 -8.39
C ASP A 68 4.02 4.78 -9.66
N VAL A 69 3.39 4.45 -10.79
CA VAL A 69 4.06 4.38 -12.10
C VAL A 69 4.58 5.75 -12.53
N GLU A 70 3.82 6.81 -12.33
CA GLU A 70 4.25 8.18 -12.63
C GLU A 70 5.46 8.60 -11.80
N ILE A 71 5.49 8.27 -10.50
CA ILE A 71 6.64 8.54 -9.62
C ILE A 71 7.88 7.76 -10.09
N ALA A 72 7.71 6.50 -10.50
CA ALA A 72 8.80 5.71 -11.07
C ALA A 72 9.39 6.36 -12.33
N LEU A 73 8.57 7.02 -13.15
CA LEU A 73 9.01 7.80 -14.32
C LEU A 73 9.70 9.12 -13.94
N ILE A 74 9.34 9.75 -12.82
CA ILE A 74 10.02 10.95 -12.31
C ILE A 74 11.43 10.64 -11.81
N PHE A 75 11.65 9.49 -11.19
CA PHE A 75 12.93 9.11 -10.58
C PHE A 75 14.17 9.28 -11.50
N PRO A 76 14.19 8.84 -12.77
CA PRO A 76 15.33 9.03 -13.67
C PRO A 76 15.59 10.51 -14.04
N ILE A 77 14.60 11.41 -13.93
CA ILE A 77 14.79 12.84 -14.22
C ILE A 77 15.84 13.45 -13.27
N ILE A 78 15.87 13.00 -12.01
CA ILE A 78 16.82 13.46 -11.00
C ILE A 78 18.24 13.04 -11.37
N LEU A 79 18.42 11.80 -11.83
CA LEU A 79 19.73 11.25 -12.19
C LEU A 79 20.29 11.87 -13.47
N THR A 80 19.41 12.19 -14.44
CA THR A 80 19.79 12.75 -15.74
C THR A 80 20.19 14.23 -15.70
N PHE A 81 19.92 14.95 -14.60
CA PHE A 81 20.27 16.36 -14.42
C PHE A 81 21.75 16.66 -14.71
N LYS A 82 22.65 15.75 -14.32
CA LYS A 82 24.09 15.92 -14.51
C LYS A 82 24.61 15.47 -15.88
N MET A 83 23.81 14.70 -16.63
CA MET A 83 24.23 14.05 -17.87
C MET A 83 23.84 14.84 -19.12
N VAL A 84 22.78 15.64 -19.05
CA VAL A 84 22.19 16.34 -20.19
C VAL A 84 22.36 17.85 -20.03
N ASN A 85 22.37 18.59 -21.14
CA ASN A 85 22.36 20.05 -21.11
C ASN A 85 21.14 20.59 -20.36
N PHE A 86 21.37 21.51 -19.43
CA PHE A 86 20.39 22.10 -18.53
C PHE A 86 19.14 22.66 -19.23
N ILE A 87 19.30 23.29 -20.40
CA ILE A 87 18.18 23.88 -21.15
C ILE A 87 17.23 22.81 -21.70
N TYR A 88 17.76 21.70 -22.20
CA TYR A 88 16.92 20.60 -22.69
C TYR A 88 16.30 19.82 -21.53
N TRP A 89 17.06 19.59 -20.47
CA TRP A 89 16.57 18.92 -19.27
C TRP A 89 15.39 19.67 -18.65
N THR A 90 15.50 20.99 -18.44
CA THR A 90 14.42 21.82 -17.87
C THR A 90 13.16 21.84 -18.74
N LYS A 91 13.31 21.95 -20.07
CA LYS A 91 12.14 21.95 -20.98
C LYS A 91 11.36 20.63 -20.91
N ILE A 92 12.06 19.50 -20.97
CA ILE A 92 11.42 18.18 -20.97
C ILE A 92 10.79 17.88 -19.60
N SER A 93 11.50 18.15 -18.50
CA SER A 93 10.97 17.92 -17.16
C SER A 93 9.75 18.77 -16.86
N MET A 94 9.78 20.07 -17.20
CA MET A 94 8.63 20.95 -17.01
C MET A 94 7.43 20.53 -17.86
N PHE A 95 7.65 20.12 -19.12
CA PHE A 95 6.59 19.60 -19.96
C PHE A 95 5.94 18.36 -19.36
N PHE A 96 6.75 17.42 -18.86
CA PHE A 96 6.27 16.21 -18.20
C PHE A 96 5.44 16.53 -16.94
N PHE A 97 5.94 17.41 -16.06
CA PHE A 97 5.19 17.81 -14.86
C PHE A 97 3.86 18.49 -15.18
N ILE A 98 3.77 19.29 -16.24
CA ILE A 98 2.50 19.90 -16.66
C ILE A 98 1.48 18.83 -17.05
N ILE A 99 1.90 17.78 -17.76
CA ILE A 99 1.00 16.67 -18.14
C ILE A 99 0.47 15.96 -16.89
N LEU A 100 1.33 15.65 -15.92
CA LEU A 100 0.93 15.00 -14.67
C LEU A 100 -0.07 15.85 -13.87
N LEU A 101 0.21 17.16 -13.75
CA LEU A 101 -0.71 18.09 -13.07
C LEU A 101 -2.07 18.15 -13.76
N LEU A 102 -2.10 18.21 -15.09
CA LEU A 102 -3.35 18.21 -15.86
C LEU A 102 -4.14 16.91 -15.66
N GLY A 103 -3.46 15.76 -15.58
CA GLY A 103 -4.08 14.47 -15.26
C GLY A 103 -4.77 14.50 -13.89
N LEU A 104 -4.06 14.96 -12.87
CA LEU A 104 -4.60 15.09 -11.51
C LEU A 104 -5.78 16.07 -11.43
N TYR A 105 -5.70 17.21 -12.13
CA TYR A 105 -6.83 18.15 -12.22
C TYR A 105 -8.05 17.52 -12.91
N HIS A 106 -7.84 16.69 -13.93
CA HIS A 106 -8.92 15.97 -14.58
C HIS A 106 -9.59 14.98 -13.62
N GLU A 107 -8.81 14.19 -12.87
CA GLU A 107 -9.33 13.25 -11.87
C GLU A 107 -10.11 13.95 -10.75
N TRP A 108 -9.62 15.10 -10.30
CA TRP A 108 -10.33 15.94 -9.34
C TRP A 108 -11.68 16.38 -9.89
N ASN A 109 -11.72 16.91 -11.12
CA ASN A 109 -12.95 17.39 -11.73
C ASN A 109 -13.98 16.28 -11.94
N GLN A 110 -13.56 15.02 -12.04
CA GLN A 110 -14.44 13.85 -12.10
C GLN A 110 -14.97 13.41 -10.72
N ASN A 111 -14.68 14.16 -9.65
CA ASN A 111 -15.10 13.85 -8.28
C ASN A 111 -14.65 12.45 -7.79
N MET A 112 -13.63 11.86 -8.41
CA MET A 112 -13.10 10.56 -7.99
C MET A 112 -12.41 10.63 -6.63
N LEU A 113 -11.92 11.83 -6.26
CA LEU A 113 -11.23 12.12 -5.01
C LEU A 113 -12.16 12.63 -3.89
N THR A 114 -13.42 12.94 -4.21
CA THR A 114 -14.37 13.44 -3.22
C THR A 114 -15.03 12.27 -2.50
N TRP A 115 -14.93 12.27 -1.17
CA TRP A 115 -15.62 11.30 -0.35
C TRP A 115 -17.13 11.54 -0.42
N THR A 116 -17.89 10.48 -0.64
CA THR A 116 -19.34 10.49 -0.45
C THR A 116 -19.62 10.41 1.05
N ASN A 117 -20.31 11.41 1.60
CA ASN A 117 -20.92 11.32 2.94
C ASN A 117 -22.13 10.39 2.95
#